data_AF-A0A1T4UUN0-F1
#
_entry.id   AF-A0A1T4UUN0-F1
#
_cell.length_a   1.000
_cell.length_b   1.000
_cell.length_c   1.000
_cell.angle_alpha   90.00
_cell.angle_beta   90.00
_cell.angle_gamma   90.00
#
_symmetry.space_group_name_H-M   'P 1'
#
loop_
_entity.id
_entity.type
_entity.pdbx_description
1 polymer ?
#
loop_
_entity_poly.entity_id
_entity_poly.type
_entity_poly.pdbx_seq_one_letter_code
_entity_poly.pdbx_strand_id
1 'polypeptide(L)'
;MSVSLSSNQLQDKVTMICNDLYSKGQKVSVRIVLSMLPDVSSTSTVHKYYKAWKDELEANQKSLLEKMGFSEEFTRVFMAEITRHATEAERRYRDIADDAKEQSLIAIDDLERAEERLHKQTALLEQREKRIKEVEAELSQADKAQQAVTQELRQQIESLTNQLTESTASNERVRTELAKNELLLESNKELVASTKTQNIELNDQIKQLNAEVIELSKTVTRLESSQESKQELIDELKTSKQSIQEQNQQLDRDLREIQQDRNTLQVSLSDLKSTNSTNTQRLEQSQSEVVELKTNIKQHVETIEQQQGTIKHYEDLLSKESNE
;
A
#
# COMPACT_ATOMS: atom_id res chain seq x y z
N MET A 1 76.44 110.47 31.94
CA MET A 1 76.82 111.84 31.50
C MET A 1 75.64 112.75 31.76
N SER A 2 75.71 113.56 32.81
CA SER A 2 74.67 114.51 33.20
C SER A 2 74.73 115.74 32.30
N VAL A 3 73.85 115.82 31.30
CA VAL A 3 73.67 117.02 30.49
C VAL A 3 72.78 117.96 31.29
N SER A 4 73.38 118.95 31.96
CA SER A 4 72.64 120.06 32.55
C SER A 4 71.96 120.85 31.43
N LEU A 5 70.69 120.55 31.16
CA LEU A 5 69.83 121.36 30.30
C LEU A 5 69.84 122.80 30.80
N SER A 6 70.17 123.74 29.92
CA SER A 6 70.17 125.16 30.28
C SER A 6 68.76 125.61 30.65
N SER A 7 68.63 126.57 31.58
CA SER A 7 67.35 126.97 32.19
C SER A 7 66.23 127.25 31.17
N ASN A 8 66.58 127.85 30.02
CA ASN A 8 65.64 128.17 28.94
C ASN A 8 65.21 126.93 28.14
N GLN A 9 66.11 125.98 27.88
CA GLN A 9 65.77 124.74 27.16
C GLN A 9 64.81 123.84 27.94
N LEU A 10 64.88 123.90 29.27
CA LEU A 10 63.94 123.18 30.14
C LEU A 10 62.56 123.84 30.15
N GLN A 11 62.49 125.17 30.16
CA GLN A 11 61.23 125.90 30.05
C GLN A 11 60.52 125.58 28.74
N ASP A 12 61.22 125.64 27.61
CA ASP A 12 60.64 125.35 26.29
C ASP A 12 60.11 123.92 26.19
N LYS A 13 60.82 122.94 26.76
CA LYS A 13 60.35 121.54 26.82
C LYS A 13 59.10 121.39 27.67
N VAL A 14 59.04 122.04 28.84
CA VAL A 14 57.86 122.01 29.71
C VAL A 14 56.67 122.64 28.98
N THR A 15 56.85 123.81 28.35
CA THR A 15 55.80 124.48 27.56
C THR A 15 55.33 123.62 26.39
N MET A 16 56.25 122.95 25.67
CA MET A 16 55.90 122.07 24.56
C MET A 16 55.07 120.86 25.00
N ILE A 17 55.45 120.21 26.11
CA ILE A 17 54.67 119.09 26.69
C ILE A 17 53.30 119.57 27.14
N CYS A 18 53.21 120.75 27.76
CA CYS A 18 51.93 121.31 28.19
C CYS A 18 51.03 121.62 26.99
N ASN A 19 51.57 122.19 25.91
CA ASN A 19 50.84 122.44 24.67
C ASN A 19 50.37 121.15 24.00
N ASP A 20 51.21 120.11 23.94
CA ASP A 20 50.85 118.80 23.36
C ASP A 20 49.70 118.15 24.14
N LEU A 21 49.81 118.09 25.47
CA LEU A 21 48.75 117.57 26.34
C LEU A 21 47.44 118.37 26.20
N TYR A 22 47.55 119.70 26.15
CA TYR A 22 46.39 120.58 25.98
C TYR A 22 45.71 120.38 24.63
N SER A 23 46.46 120.27 23.53
CA SER A 23 45.91 120.04 22.18
C SER A 23 45.22 118.69 22.01
N LYS A 24 45.65 117.67 22.77
CA LYS A 24 45.02 116.34 22.82
C LYS A 24 43.81 116.27 23.75
N GLY A 25 43.42 117.40 24.37
CA GLY A 25 42.32 117.45 25.34
C GLY A 25 42.60 116.67 26.63
N GLN A 26 43.86 116.36 26.92
CA GLN A 26 44.25 115.63 28.12
C GLN A 26 44.50 116.59 29.28
N LYS A 27 44.23 116.14 30.52
CA LYS A 27 44.42 116.96 31.72
C LYS A 27 45.91 117.28 31.94
N VAL A 28 46.30 118.53 31.71
CA VAL A 28 47.69 118.98 31.96
C VAL A 28 47.90 119.18 33.46
N SER A 29 48.75 118.37 34.09
CA SER A 29 49.13 118.51 35.50
C SER A 29 50.63 118.37 35.70
N VAL A 30 51.19 119.01 36.72
CA VAL A 30 52.64 118.96 37.05
C VAL A 30 53.14 117.51 37.16
N ARG A 31 52.32 116.60 37.70
CA ARG A 31 52.67 115.17 37.81
C ARG A 31 52.79 114.49 36.45
N ILE A 32 51.89 114.77 35.51
CA ILE A 32 51.93 114.20 34.16
C ILE A 32 53.12 114.77 33.39
N VAL A 33 53.36 116.08 33.50
CA VAL A 33 54.51 116.74 32.86
C VAL A 33 55.85 116.18 33.40
N LEU A 34 55.96 115.96 34.72
CA LEU A 34 57.12 115.29 35.32
C LEU A 34 57.30 113.85 34.82
N SER A 35 56.22 113.09 34.65
CA SER A 35 56.29 111.71 34.12
C SER A 35 56.83 111.64 32.69
N MET A 36 56.74 112.73 31.92
CA MET A 36 57.27 112.86 30.56
C MET A 36 58.68 113.46 30.51
N LEU A 37 59.28 113.80 31.66
CA LEU A 37 60.63 114.36 31.79
C LEU A 37 61.47 113.55 32.79
N PRO A 38 61.95 112.35 32.42
CA PRO A 38 62.67 111.46 33.34
C PRO A 38 64.04 112.01 33.81
N ASP A 39 64.61 112.97 33.09
CA ASP A 39 65.95 113.53 33.37
C ASP A 39 65.94 114.72 34.35
N VAL A 40 64.76 115.12 34.86
CA VAL A 40 64.58 116.32 35.70
C VAL A 40 63.89 115.97 37.01
N SER A 41 64.65 116.00 38.11
CA SER A 41 64.12 115.69 39.45
C SER A 41 63.53 116.90 40.19
N SER A 42 63.78 118.12 39.71
CA SER A 42 63.32 119.35 40.38
C SER A 42 61.85 119.65 40.08
N THR A 43 60.97 119.13 40.94
CA THR A 43 59.52 119.39 40.90
C THR A 43 59.19 120.88 40.99
N SER A 44 59.96 121.66 41.76
CA SER A 44 59.76 123.10 41.92
C SER A 44 60.05 123.89 40.63
N THR A 45 61.07 123.48 39.87
CA THR A 45 61.41 124.08 38.58
C THR A 45 60.34 123.80 37.53
N VAL A 46 59.86 122.55 37.45
CA VAL A 46 58.75 122.20 36.54
C VAL A 46 57.46 122.92 36.93
N HIS A 47 57.16 123.02 38.23
CA HIS A 47 55.99 123.77 38.70
C HIS A 47 56.10 125.26 38.35
N LYS A 48 57.30 125.87 38.43
CA LYS A 48 57.51 127.27 38.04
C LYS A 48 57.19 127.49 36.56
N TYR A 49 57.70 126.63 35.68
CA TYR A 49 57.45 126.75 34.23
C TYR A 49 56.03 126.35 33.83
N TYR A 50 55.45 125.33 34.46
CA TYR A 50 54.03 124.98 34.29
C TYR A 50 53.13 126.15 34.71
N LYS A 51 53.44 126.81 35.82
CA LYS A 51 52.71 127.99 36.27
C LYS A 51 52.85 129.14 35.29
N ALA A 52 54.06 129.44 34.81
CA ALA A 52 54.26 130.47 33.78
C ALA A 52 53.48 130.17 32.49
N TRP A 53 53.51 128.92 32.01
CA TRP A 53 52.71 128.49 30.87
C TRP A 53 51.20 128.60 31.12
N LYS A 54 50.74 128.23 32.32
CA LYS A 54 49.34 128.34 32.70
C LYS A 54 48.88 129.80 32.77
N ASP A 55 49.70 130.67 33.35
CA ASP A 55 49.45 132.10 33.44
C ASP A 55 49.44 132.73 32.03
N GLU A 56 50.33 132.31 31.13
CA GLU A 56 50.32 132.71 29.70
C GLU A 56 49.09 132.21 28.95
N LEU A 57 48.63 130.98 29.22
CA LEU A 57 47.43 130.42 28.61
C LEU A 57 46.18 131.17 29.08
N GLU A 58 46.06 131.45 30.38
CA GLU A 58 44.96 132.25 30.95
C GLU A 58 44.99 133.68 30.40
N ALA A 59 46.16 134.29 30.27
CA ALA A 59 46.32 135.61 29.66
C ALA A 59 45.95 135.61 28.17
N ASN A 60 46.33 134.57 27.42
CA ASN A 60 45.96 134.41 26.02
C ASN A 60 44.46 134.17 25.85
N GLN A 61 43.84 133.36 26.70
CA GLN A 61 42.39 133.17 26.70
C GLN A 61 41.69 134.49 27.00
N LYS A 62 42.11 135.22 28.03
CA LYS A 62 41.53 136.52 28.39
C LYS A 62 41.68 137.55 27.27
N SER A 63 42.85 137.64 26.64
CA SER A 63 43.13 138.49 25.48
C SER A 63 42.27 138.09 24.27
N LEU A 64 42.13 136.79 23.99
CA LEU A 64 41.30 136.30 22.89
C LEU A 64 39.82 136.67 23.10
N LEU A 65 39.34 136.54 24.34
CA LEU A 65 37.96 136.84 24.71
C LEU A 65 37.66 138.34 24.64
N GLU A 66 38.58 139.19 25.11
CA GLU A 66 38.51 140.65 24.93
C GLU A 66 38.52 141.03 23.44
N LYS A 67 39.36 140.36 22.63
CA LYS A 67 39.51 140.63 21.20
C LYS A 67 38.28 140.22 20.37
N MET A 68 37.49 139.26 20.86
CA MET A 68 36.22 138.86 20.24
C MET A 68 35.07 139.83 20.56
N GLY A 69 35.29 140.85 21.41
CA GLY A 69 34.33 141.92 21.68
C GLY A 69 33.10 141.50 22.48
N PHE A 70 33.11 140.30 23.06
CA PHE A 70 32.02 139.83 23.91
C PHE A 70 32.15 140.41 25.32
N SER A 71 31.00 140.66 25.97
CA SER A 71 30.98 140.98 27.39
C SER A 71 31.57 139.81 28.19
N GLU A 72 32.41 140.12 29.18
CA GLU A 72 32.97 139.12 30.10
C GLU A 72 31.87 138.24 30.72
N GLU A 73 30.69 138.81 30.97
CA GLU A 73 29.51 138.10 31.46
C GLU A 73 28.96 137.10 30.44
N PHE A 74 28.86 137.51 29.17
CA PHE A 74 28.40 136.63 28.08
C PHE A 74 29.35 135.46 27.88
N THR A 75 30.66 135.72 27.86
CA THR A 75 31.68 134.69 27.74
C THR A 75 31.63 133.70 28.91
N ARG A 76 31.45 134.18 30.13
CA ARG A 76 31.34 133.32 31.31
C ARG A 76 30.12 132.40 31.22
N VAL A 77 28.96 132.96 30.87
CA VAL A 77 27.72 132.17 30.69
C VAL A 77 27.87 131.17 29.54
N PHE A 78 28.46 131.58 28.42
CA PHE A 78 28.68 130.70 27.26
C PHE A 78 29.63 129.54 27.57
N MET A 79 30.75 129.78 28.25
CA MET A 79 31.66 128.71 28.67
C MET A 79 31.05 127.79 29.73
N ALA A 80 30.23 128.34 30.64
CA ALA A 80 29.45 127.55 31.57
C ALA A 80 28.44 126.65 30.83
N GLU A 81 27.79 127.16 29.78
CA GLU A 81 26.84 126.41 28.97
C GLU A 81 27.53 125.34 28.10
N ILE A 82 28.71 125.61 27.53
CA ILE A 82 29.55 124.60 26.86
C ILE A 82 29.91 123.48 27.84
N THR A 83 30.33 123.84 29.04
CA THR A 83 30.69 122.86 30.08
C THR A 83 29.47 122.04 30.49
N ARG A 84 28.31 122.68 30.65
CA ARG A 84 27.03 122.02 30.93
C ARG A 84 26.69 121.02 29.84
N HIS A 85 26.71 121.42 28.57
CA HIS A 85 26.46 120.54 27.43
C HIS A 85 27.49 119.41 27.30
N ALA A 86 28.77 119.66 27.56
CA ALA A 86 29.79 118.63 27.56
C ALA A 86 29.52 117.58 28.65
N THR A 87 29.18 118.01 29.87
CA THR A 87 28.82 117.08 30.96
C THR A 87 27.51 116.33 30.70
N GLU A 88 26.52 116.98 30.09
CA GLU A 88 25.25 116.35 29.72
C GLU A 88 25.45 115.32 28.59
N ALA A 89 26.24 115.65 27.58
CA ALA A 89 26.61 114.72 26.51
C ALA A 89 27.40 113.53 27.06
N GLU A 90 28.39 113.77 27.92
CA GLU A 90 29.16 112.69 28.57
C GLU A 90 28.24 111.77 29.38
N ARG A 91 27.28 112.33 30.13
CA ARG A 91 26.30 111.55 30.86
C ARG A 91 25.41 110.73 29.93
N ARG A 92 24.85 111.34 28.88
CA ARG A 92 24.02 110.62 27.90
C ARG A 92 24.79 109.48 27.22
N TYR A 93 26.04 109.72 26.82
CA TYR A 93 26.87 108.67 26.23
C TYR A 93 27.23 107.57 27.22
N ARG A 94 27.43 107.91 28.50
CA ARG A 94 27.60 106.93 29.57
C ARG A 94 26.35 106.08 29.76
N ASP A 95 25.18 106.71 29.87
CA ASP A 95 23.90 106.01 30.03
C ASP A 95 23.62 105.07 28.84
N ILE A 96 23.85 105.54 27.60
CA ILE A 96 23.73 104.70 26.39
C ILE A 96 24.73 103.54 26.40
N ALA A 97 25.97 103.77 26.84
CA ALA A 97 26.98 102.72 26.92
C ALA A 97 26.63 101.67 27.99
N ASP A 98 26.09 102.10 29.12
CA ASP A 98 25.64 101.21 30.19
C ASP A 98 24.40 100.41 29.76
N ASP A 99 23.41 101.04 29.12
CA ASP A 99 22.23 100.37 28.54
C ASP A 99 22.64 99.33 27.49
N ALA A 100 23.55 99.69 26.57
CA ALA A 100 24.05 98.77 25.55
C ALA A 100 24.82 97.59 26.17
N LYS A 101 25.56 97.83 27.25
CA LYS A 101 26.24 96.79 28.00
C LYS A 101 25.24 95.86 28.70
N GLU A 102 24.21 96.39 29.33
CA GLU A 102 23.14 95.60 29.95
C GLU A 102 22.40 94.75 28.92
N GLN A 103 22.01 95.34 27.79
CA GLN A 103 21.39 94.60 26.68
C GLN A 103 22.30 93.49 26.14
N SER A 104 23.60 93.76 26.02
CA SER A 104 24.57 92.74 25.61
C SER A 104 24.65 91.59 26.62
N LEU A 105 24.60 91.88 27.92
CA LEU A 105 24.65 90.84 28.96
C LEU A 105 23.37 89.99 28.92
N ILE A 106 22.20 90.59 28.76
CA ILE A 106 20.93 89.88 28.62
C ILE A 106 20.95 88.98 27.37
N ALA A 107 21.42 89.51 26.23
CA ALA A 107 21.52 88.74 25.00
C ALA A 107 22.49 87.54 25.12
N ILE A 108 23.57 87.67 25.89
CA ILE A 108 24.49 86.57 26.17
C ILE A 108 23.80 85.49 27.01
N ASP A 109 23.12 85.85 28.11
CA ASP A 109 22.39 84.89 28.95
C ASP A 109 21.27 84.17 28.16
N ASP A 110 20.53 84.89 27.32
CA ASP A 110 19.50 84.29 26.46
C ASP A 110 20.11 83.32 25.43
N LEU A 111 21.29 83.64 24.88
CA LEU A 111 22.01 82.78 23.95
C LEU A 111 22.54 81.53 24.66
N GLU A 112 23.12 81.66 25.84
CA GLU A 112 23.57 80.52 26.66
C GLU A 112 22.40 79.57 26.99
N ARG A 113 21.22 80.12 27.36
CA ARG A 113 20.01 79.32 27.58
C ARG A 113 19.49 78.66 26.31
N ALA A 114 19.66 79.30 25.15
CA ALA A 114 19.28 78.70 23.86
C ALA A 114 20.24 77.56 23.49
N GLU A 115 21.55 77.73 23.69
CA GLU A 115 22.57 76.70 23.47
C GLU A 115 22.35 75.50 24.39
N GLU A 116 22.08 75.72 25.68
CA GLU A 116 21.80 74.61 26.61
C GLU A 116 20.55 73.82 26.19
N ARG A 117 19.49 74.52 25.74
CA ARG A 117 18.28 73.87 25.20
C ARG A 117 18.59 73.08 23.93
N LEU A 118 19.39 73.63 23.03
CA LEU A 118 19.80 72.96 21.79
C LEU A 118 20.59 71.70 22.11
N HIS A 119 21.59 71.76 23.01
CA HIS A 119 22.37 70.59 23.43
C HIS A 119 21.49 69.48 24.02
N LYS A 120 20.52 69.84 24.88
CA LYS A 120 19.56 68.87 25.43
C LYS A 120 18.69 68.23 24.34
N GLN A 121 18.24 69.01 23.36
CA GLN A 121 17.45 68.49 22.24
C GLN A 121 18.26 67.59 21.31
N THR A 122 19.50 67.97 20.99
CA THR A 122 20.40 67.15 20.17
C THR A 122 20.68 65.81 20.85
N ALA A 123 20.98 65.79 22.15
CA ALA A 123 21.19 64.55 22.89
C ALA A 123 19.94 63.64 22.88
N LEU A 124 18.75 64.23 23.02
CA LEU A 124 17.48 63.49 22.93
C LEU A 124 17.24 62.92 21.53
N LEU A 125 17.57 63.68 20.48
CA LEU A 125 17.46 63.24 19.09
C LEU A 125 18.40 62.07 18.81
N GLU A 126 19.67 62.17 19.21
CA GLU A 126 20.64 61.08 19.07
C GLU A 126 20.19 59.81 19.81
N GLN A 127 19.64 59.95 21.02
CA GLN A 127 19.08 58.83 21.77
C GLN A 127 17.89 58.19 21.03
N ARG A 128 16.99 59.00 20.47
CA ARG A 128 15.84 58.52 19.70
C ARG A 128 16.27 57.82 18.41
N GLU A 129 17.22 58.38 17.67
CA GLU A 129 17.78 57.77 16.47
C GLU A 129 18.42 56.41 16.76
N LYS A 130 19.16 56.31 17.87
CA LYS A 130 19.72 55.03 18.31
C LYS A 130 18.61 54.02 18.58
N ARG A 131 17.53 54.42 19.28
CA ARG A 131 16.41 53.52 19.57
C ARG A 131 15.65 53.11 18.30
N ILE A 132 15.49 54.02 17.34
CA ILE A 132 14.87 53.71 16.04
C ILE A 132 15.68 52.62 15.33
N LYS A 133 17.01 52.77 15.24
CA LYS A 133 17.88 51.77 14.60
C LYS A 133 17.83 50.41 15.30
N GLU A 134 17.78 50.39 16.64
CA GLU A 134 17.61 49.14 17.41
C GLU A 134 16.29 48.46 17.08
N VAL A 135 15.17 49.20 17.08
CA VAL A 135 13.84 48.66 16.78
C VAL A 135 13.74 48.19 15.32
N GLU A 136 14.32 48.91 14.37
CA GLU A 136 14.37 48.48 12.97
C GLU A 136 15.15 47.18 12.80
N ALA A 137 16.26 47.01 13.54
CA ALA A 137 17.02 45.77 13.54
C ALA A 137 16.24 44.60 14.17
N GLU A 138 15.59 44.83 15.32
CA GLU A 138 14.71 43.86 15.97
C GLU A 138 13.57 43.44 15.04
N LEU A 139 12.95 44.40 14.35
CA LEU A 139 11.84 44.15 13.41
C LEU A 139 12.29 43.36 12.18
N SER A 140 13.47 43.69 11.62
CA SER A 140 14.04 42.92 10.51
C SER A 140 14.38 41.48 10.91
N GLN A 141 14.89 41.28 12.12
CA GLN A 141 15.17 39.94 12.64
C GLN A 141 13.89 39.14 12.89
N ALA A 142 12.86 39.77 13.46
CA ALA A 142 11.56 39.16 13.69
C ALA A 142 10.89 38.76 12.37
N ASP A 143 10.93 39.61 11.34
CA ASP A 143 10.37 39.30 10.02
C ASP A 143 11.08 38.11 9.37
N LYS A 144 12.41 38.05 9.43
CA LYS A 144 13.18 36.87 8.94
C LYS A 144 12.81 35.60 9.69
N ALA A 145 12.70 35.66 11.01
CA ALA A 145 12.31 34.51 11.83
C ALA A 145 10.88 34.06 11.49
N GLN A 146 9.94 35.00 11.34
CA GLN A 146 8.57 34.72 10.95
C GLN A 146 8.48 34.09 9.55
N GLN A 147 9.25 34.60 8.58
CA GLN A 147 9.32 34.03 7.23
C GLN A 147 9.86 32.59 7.24
N ALA A 148 10.92 32.33 8.01
CA ALA A 148 11.47 30.99 8.18
C ALA A 148 10.44 30.01 8.77
N VAL A 149 9.77 30.40 9.86
CA VAL A 149 8.70 29.59 10.49
C VAL A 149 7.54 29.36 9.52
N THR A 150 7.14 30.39 8.77
CA THR A 150 6.05 30.27 7.78
C THR A 150 6.43 29.30 6.66
N GLN A 151 7.67 29.34 6.20
CA GLN A 151 8.16 28.42 5.17
C GLN A 151 8.21 26.98 5.68
N GLU A 152 8.69 26.76 6.90
CA GLU A 152 8.72 25.44 7.54
C GLU A 152 7.29 24.88 7.71
N LEU A 153 6.35 25.68 8.23
CA LEU A 153 4.96 25.27 8.36
C LEU A 153 4.32 24.93 7.01
N ARG A 154 4.63 25.67 5.94
CA ARG A 154 4.16 25.33 4.58
C ARG A 154 4.70 23.98 4.11
N GLN A 155 5.98 23.71 4.33
CA GLN A 155 6.59 22.42 3.98
C GLN A 155 5.99 21.26 4.78
N GLN A 156 5.72 21.47 6.07
CA GLN A 156 5.05 20.47 6.91
C GLN A 156 3.61 20.20 6.43
N ILE A 157 2.85 21.24 6.08
CA ILE A 157 1.50 21.08 5.52
C ILE A 157 1.53 20.32 4.20
N GLU A 158 2.47 20.63 3.31
CA GLU A 158 2.63 19.93 2.03
C GLU A 158 2.99 18.45 2.23
N SER A 159 3.94 18.17 3.13
CA SER A 159 4.33 16.79 3.48
C SER A 159 3.16 15.99 4.06
N LEU A 160 2.41 16.56 5.02
CA LEU A 160 1.24 15.91 5.62
C LEU A 160 0.12 15.71 4.60
N THR A 161 -0.06 16.66 3.68
CA THR A 161 -1.04 16.53 2.59
C THR A 161 -0.67 15.37 1.67
N ASN A 162 0.60 15.23 1.30
CA ASN A 162 1.09 14.11 0.48
C ASN A 162 0.95 12.76 1.21
N GLN A 163 1.24 12.70 2.51
CA GLN A 163 1.02 11.48 3.30
C GLN A 163 -0.47 11.10 3.37
N LEU A 164 -1.36 12.09 3.50
CA LEU A 164 -2.80 11.86 3.52
C LEU A 164 -3.32 11.33 2.18
N THR A 165 -2.84 11.89 1.06
CA THR A 165 -3.23 11.41 -0.28
C THR A 165 -2.73 9.99 -0.54
N GLU A 166 -1.49 9.67 -0.18
CA GLU A 166 -0.93 8.32 -0.28
C GLU A 166 -1.70 7.32 0.61
N SER A 167 -2.00 7.69 1.85
CA SER A 167 -2.77 6.85 2.77
C SER A 167 -4.19 6.60 2.27
N THR A 168 -4.83 7.63 1.70
CA THR A 168 -6.17 7.51 1.09
C THR A 168 -6.14 6.55 -0.10
N ALA A 169 -5.18 6.72 -1.02
CA ALA A 169 -5.01 5.82 -2.17
C ALA A 169 -4.72 4.38 -1.74
N SER A 170 -3.91 4.18 -0.69
CA SER A 170 -3.66 2.86 -0.11
C SER A 170 -4.93 2.24 0.47
N ASN A 171 -5.75 3.02 1.20
CA ASN A 171 -7.03 2.56 1.74
C ASN A 171 -8.00 2.13 0.64
N GLU A 172 -8.09 2.89 -0.45
CA GLU A 172 -8.91 2.54 -1.62
C GLU A 172 -8.45 1.25 -2.28
N ARG A 173 -7.13 1.03 -2.42
CA ARG A 173 -6.58 -0.25 -2.91
C ARG A 173 -6.97 -1.41 -2.00
N VAL A 174 -6.79 -1.27 -0.69
CA VAL A 174 -7.14 -2.31 0.28
C VAL A 174 -8.64 -2.61 0.26
N ARG A 175 -9.51 -1.60 0.17
CA ARG A 175 -10.96 -1.80 0.02
C ARG A 175 -11.31 -2.57 -1.25
N THR A 176 -10.64 -2.27 -2.36
CA THR A 176 -10.84 -2.97 -3.64
C THR A 176 -10.38 -4.42 -3.55
N GLU A 177 -9.21 -4.68 -2.95
CA GLU A 177 -8.70 -6.03 -2.72
C GLU A 177 -9.60 -6.83 -1.77
N LEU A 178 -10.11 -6.20 -0.71
CA LEU A 178 -11.06 -6.82 0.20
C LEU A 178 -12.33 -7.23 -0.52
N ALA A 179 -12.95 -6.34 -1.31
CA ALA A 179 -14.14 -6.66 -2.10
C ALA A 179 -13.89 -7.80 -3.10
N LYS A 180 -12.72 -7.82 -3.74
CA LYS A 180 -12.31 -8.93 -4.64
C LYS A 180 -12.18 -10.25 -3.87
N ASN A 181 -11.56 -10.23 -2.69
CA ASN A 181 -11.40 -11.41 -1.86
C ASN A 181 -12.73 -11.92 -1.30
N GLU A 182 -13.66 -11.03 -0.93
CA GLU A 182 -15.02 -11.39 -0.51
C GLU A 182 -15.81 -12.06 -1.64
N LEU A 183 -15.71 -11.55 -2.88
CA LEU A 183 -16.31 -12.19 -4.06
C LEU A 183 -15.73 -13.59 -4.33
N LEU A 184 -14.40 -13.73 -4.24
CA LEU A 184 -13.74 -15.03 -4.39
C LEU A 184 -14.15 -16.01 -3.28
N LEU A 185 -14.28 -15.52 -2.04
CA LEU A 185 -14.74 -16.32 -0.92
C LEU A 185 -16.18 -16.81 -1.16
N GLU A 186 -17.08 -15.95 -1.61
CA GLU A 186 -18.46 -16.32 -1.88
C GLU A 186 -18.56 -17.34 -3.03
N SER A 187 -17.82 -17.12 -4.13
CA SER A 187 -17.71 -18.08 -5.23
C SER A 187 -17.18 -19.44 -4.75
N ASN A 188 -16.16 -19.45 -3.87
CA ASN A 188 -15.64 -20.70 -3.29
C ASN A 188 -16.68 -21.39 -2.39
N LYS A 189 -17.49 -20.64 -1.62
CA LYS A 189 -18.58 -21.24 -0.83
C LYS A 189 -19.62 -21.90 -1.73
N GLU A 190 -20.02 -21.24 -2.82
CA GLU A 190 -20.96 -21.80 -3.80
C GLU A 190 -20.40 -23.08 -4.43
N LEU A 191 -19.13 -23.07 -4.82
CA LEU A 191 -18.45 -24.25 -5.37
C LEU A 191 -18.41 -25.40 -4.38
N VAL A 192 -18.03 -25.13 -3.12
CA VAL A 192 -18.01 -26.15 -2.06
C VAL A 192 -19.42 -26.71 -1.80
N ALA A 193 -20.44 -25.85 -1.78
CA ALA A 193 -21.83 -26.28 -1.63
C ALA A 193 -22.27 -27.18 -2.80
N SER A 194 -21.96 -26.80 -4.03
CA SER A 194 -22.23 -27.60 -5.24
C SER A 194 -21.52 -28.95 -5.20
N THR A 195 -20.21 -28.98 -4.89
CA THR A 195 -19.44 -30.22 -4.76
C THR A 195 -19.97 -31.11 -3.63
N LYS A 196 -20.46 -30.53 -2.53
CA LYS A 196 -21.07 -31.29 -1.45
C LYS A 196 -22.39 -31.94 -1.90
N THR A 197 -23.24 -31.20 -2.62
CA THR A 197 -24.48 -31.75 -3.20
C THR A 197 -24.17 -32.86 -4.19
N GLN A 198 -23.22 -32.67 -5.10
CA GLN A 198 -22.78 -33.71 -6.04
C GLN A 198 -22.24 -34.95 -5.33
N ASN A 199 -21.45 -34.79 -4.27
CA ASN A 199 -20.97 -35.92 -3.47
C ASN A 199 -22.12 -36.69 -2.81
N ILE A 200 -23.15 -35.99 -2.32
CA ILE A 200 -24.35 -36.64 -1.76
C ILE A 200 -25.06 -37.45 -2.85
N GLU A 201 -25.29 -36.86 -4.02
CA GLU A 201 -25.93 -37.53 -5.16
C GLU A 201 -25.14 -38.77 -5.62
N LEU A 202 -23.83 -38.64 -5.80
CA LEU A 202 -22.95 -39.76 -6.17
C LEU A 202 -22.97 -40.87 -5.12
N ASN A 203 -22.97 -40.52 -3.83
CA ASN A 203 -23.01 -41.51 -2.76
C ASN A 203 -24.36 -42.25 -2.73
N ASP A 204 -25.46 -41.56 -3.00
CA ASP A 204 -26.77 -42.19 -3.10
C ASP A 204 -26.89 -43.07 -4.36
N GLN A 205 -26.31 -42.67 -5.49
CA GLN A 205 -26.17 -43.52 -6.67
C GLN A 205 -25.34 -44.78 -6.38
N ILE A 206 -24.22 -44.66 -5.65
CA ILE A 206 -23.39 -45.80 -5.23
C ILE A 206 -24.22 -46.75 -4.35
N LYS A 207 -25.02 -46.24 -3.41
CA LYS A 207 -25.89 -47.08 -2.58
C LYS A 207 -26.93 -47.82 -3.42
N GLN A 208 -27.56 -47.14 -4.38
CA GLN A 208 -28.54 -47.74 -5.29
C GLN A 208 -27.90 -48.84 -6.14
N LEU A 209 -26.76 -48.56 -6.77
CA LEU A 209 -26.01 -49.55 -7.55
C LEU A 209 -25.57 -50.73 -6.69
N ASN A 210 -25.09 -50.51 -5.46
CA ASN A 210 -24.75 -51.60 -4.55
C ASN A 210 -25.96 -52.45 -4.19
N ALA A 211 -27.14 -51.86 -3.99
CA ALA A 211 -28.37 -52.60 -3.75
C ALA A 211 -28.77 -53.45 -4.97
N GLU A 212 -28.63 -52.90 -6.18
CA GLU A 212 -28.88 -53.61 -7.43
C GLU A 212 -27.89 -54.77 -7.64
N VAL A 213 -26.60 -54.56 -7.36
CA VAL A 213 -25.58 -55.60 -7.38
C VAL A 213 -25.92 -56.73 -6.41
N ILE A 214 -26.36 -56.42 -5.18
CA ILE A 214 -26.77 -57.43 -4.21
C ILE A 214 -27.95 -58.25 -4.73
N GLU A 215 -28.97 -57.61 -5.31
CA GLU A 215 -30.11 -58.32 -5.90
C GLU A 215 -29.70 -59.18 -7.10
N LEU A 216 -28.89 -58.65 -8.02
CA LEU A 216 -28.34 -59.41 -9.13
C LEU A 216 -27.54 -60.62 -8.63
N SER A 217 -26.66 -60.46 -7.64
CA SER A 217 -25.94 -61.57 -7.03
C SER A 217 -26.87 -62.65 -6.47
N LYS A 218 -27.95 -62.28 -5.76
CA LYS A 218 -28.95 -63.26 -5.29
C LYS A 218 -29.61 -64.00 -6.45
N THR A 219 -29.97 -63.29 -7.53
CA THR A 219 -30.56 -63.93 -8.70
C THR A 219 -29.60 -64.88 -9.40
N VAL A 220 -28.32 -64.52 -9.50
CA VAL A 220 -27.26 -65.39 -10.04
C VAL A 220 -27.14 -66.65 -9.19
N THR A 221 -26.99 -66.54 -7.86
CA THR A 221 -26.90 -67.72 -6.98
C THR A 221 -28.13 -68.63 -7.11
N ARG A 222 -29.34 -68.05 -7.23
CA ARG A 222 -30.57 -68.83 -7.47
C ARG A 222 -30.56 -69.55 -8.82
N LEU A 223 -30.09 -68.88 -9.87
CA LEU A 223 -29.97 -69.46 -11.19
C LEU A 223 -28.90 -70.56 -11.23
N GLU A 224 -27.75 -70.36 -10.57
CA GLU A 224 -26.70 -71.35 -10.39
C GLU A 224 -27.23 -72.59 -9.66
N SER A 225 -27.93 -72.43 -8.53
CA SER A 225 -28.54 -73.58 -7.83
C SER A 225 -29.60 -74.30 -8.68
N SER A 226 -30.38 -73.55 -9.47
CA SER A 226 -31.34 -74.16 -10.39
C SER A 226 -30.64 -74.92 -11.51
N GLN A 227 -29.55 -74.38 -12.05
CA GLN A 227 -28.75 -75.03 -13.07
C GLN A 227 -28.11 -76.31 -12.55
N GLU A 228 -27.58 -76.29 -11.32
CA GLU A 228 -27.01 -77.47 -10.65
C GLU A 228 -28.07 -78.56 -10.50
N SER A 229 -29.27 -78.25 -9.99
CA SER A 229 -30.36 -79.23 -9.88
C SER A 229 -30.80 -79.81 -11.24
N LYS A 230 -30.79 -79.00 -12.31
CA LYS A 230 -31.08 -79.48 -13.67
C LYS A 230 -29.97 -80.36 -14.20
N GLN A 231 -28.72 -80.07 -13.85
CA GLN A 231 -27.57 -80.88 -14.23
C GLN A 231 -27.62 -82.25 -13.55
N GLU A 232 -27.95 -82.30 -12.26
CA GLU A 232 -28.21 -83.55 -11.52
C GLU A 232 -29.30 -84.38 -12.19
N LEU A 233 -30.45 -83.76 -12.52
CA LEU A 233 -31.54 -84.43 -13.21
C LEU A 233 -31.13 -84.97 -14.59
N ILE A 234 -30.32 -84.22 -15.35
CA ILE A 234 -29.80 -84.68 -16.64
C ILE A 234 -28.91 -85.92 -16.45
N ASP A 235 -28.08 -85.95 -15.42
CA ASP A 235 -27.18 -87.07 -15.18
C ASP A 235 -27.95 -88.30 -14.65
N GLU A 236 -29.00 -88.11 -13.84
CA GLU A 236 -29.97 -89.17 -13.50
C GLU A 236 -30.67 -89.73 -14.75
N LEU A 237 -31.17 -88.86 -15.63
CA LEU A 237 -31.82 -89.26 -16.87
C LEU A 237 -30.87 -89.99 -17.82
N LYS A 238 -29.59 -89.58 -17.90
CA LYS A 238 -28.57 -90.31 -18.66
C LYS A 238 -28.35 -91.71 -18.08
N THR A 239 -28.23 -91.81 -16.76
CA THR A 239 -28.02 -93.09 -16.07
C THR A 239 -29.21 -94.02 -16.29
N SER A 240 -30.44 -93.50 -16.14
CA SER A 240 -31.67 -94.24 -16.44
C SER A 240 -31.73 -94.66 -17.92
N LYS A 241 -31.44 -93.76 -18.86
CA LYS A 241 -31.39 -94.08 -20.29
C LYS A 241 -30.40 -95.21 -20.57
N GLN A 242 -29.22 -95.18 -19.97
CA GLN A 242 -28.21 -96.21 -20.14
C GLN A 242 -28.70 -97.56 -19.59
N SER A 243 -29.32 -97.58 -18.42
CA SER A 243 -29.93 -98.78 -17.84
C SER A 243 -31.04 -99.36 -18.74
N ILE A 244 -31.93 -98.52 -19.28
CA ILE A 244 -32.97 -98.95 -20.23
C ILE A 244 -32.34 -99.49 -21.52
N GLN A 245 -31.27 -98.85 -22.01
CA GLN A 245 -30.56 -99.29 -23.20
C GLN A 245 -29.89 -100.65 -22.99
N GLU A 246 -29.30 -100.90 -21.81
CA GLU A 246 -28.77 -102.21 -21.42
C GLU A 246 -29.88 -103.26 -21.32
N GLN A 247 -31.02 -102.93 -20.72
CA GLN A 247 -32.20 -103.80 -20.68
C GLN A 247 -32.70 -104.15 -22.10
N ASN A 248 -32.80 -103.17 -22.99
CA ASN A 248 -33.20 -103.40 -24.38
C ASN A 248 -32.20 -104.29 -25.11
N GLN A 249 -30.89 -104.08 -24.91
CA GLN A 249 -29.87 -104.96 -25.48
C GLN A 249 -29.99 -106.39 -24.95
N GLN A 250 -30.32 -106.57 -23.67
CA GLN A 250 -30.55 -107.89 -23.10
C GLN A 250 -31.80 -108.53 -23.70
N LEU A 251 -32.93 -107.81 -23.75
CA LEU A 251 -34.15 -108.29 -24.38
C LEU A 251 -33.93 -108.65 -25.85
N ASP A 252 -33.16 -107.88 -26.61
CA ASP A 252 -32.80 -108.20 -28.00
C ASP A 252 -31.99 -109.51 -28.10
N ARG A 253 -31.07 -109.78 -27.15
CA ARG A 253 -30.35 -111.06 -27.09
C ARG A 253 -31.31 -112.20 -26.82
N ASP A 254 -32.16 -112.06 -25.81
CA ASP A 254 -33.16 -113.06 -25.43
C ASP A 254 -34.12 -113.34 -26.62
N LEU A 255 -34.52 -112.31 -27.35
CA LEU A 255 -35.38 -112.43 -28.53
C LEU A 255 -34.68 -113.17 -29.68
N ARG A 256 -33.38 -112.93 -29.90
CA ARG A 256 -32.57 -113.69 -30.88
C ARG A 256 -32.42 -115.15 -30.48
N GLU A 257 -32.19 -115.42 -29.19
CA GLU A 257 -32.08 -116.78 -28.66
C GLU A 257 -33.38 -117.55 -28.84
N ILE A 258 -34.52 -116.96 -28.46
CA ILE A 258 -35.85 -117.55 -28.69
C ILE A 258 -36.12 -117.74 -30.19
N GLN A 259 -35.72 -116.80 -31.06
CA GLN A 259 -35.86 -116.96 -32.51
C GLN A 259 -35.00 -118.12 -33.04
N GLN A 260 -33.78 -118.29 -32.53
CA GLN A 260 -32.90 -119.40 -32.87
C GLN A 260 -33.51 -120.72 -32.41
N ASP A 261 -34.00 -120.79 -31.18
CA ASP A 261 -34.71 -121.96 -30.65
C ASP A 261 -35.94 -122.29 -31.49
N ARG A 262 -36.74 -121.27 -31.85
CA ARG A 262 -37.90 -121.43 -32.74
C ARG A 262 -37.50 -122.00 -34.10
N ASN A 263 -36.42 -121.49 -34.71
CA ASN A 263 -35.94 -122.01 -36.00
C ASN A 263 -35.44 -123.45 -35.86
N THR A 264 -34.74 -123.77 -34.78
CA THR A 264 -34.25 -125.12 -34.50
C THR A 264 -35.42 -126.10 -34.35
N LEU A 265 -36.43 -125.72 -33.56
CA LEU A 265 -37.69 -126.46 -33.44
C LEU A 265 -38.40 -126.61 -34.79
N GLN A 266 -38.42 -125.57 -35.61
CA GLN A 266 -39.04 -125.62 -36.94
C GLN A 266 -38.31 -126.56 -37.90
N VAL A 267 -36.96 -126.62 -37.85
CA VAL A 267 -36.15 -127.61 -38.58
C VAL A 267 -36.47 -129.02 -38.09
N SER A 268 -36.44 -129.26 -36.78
CA SER A 268 -36.80 -130.57 -36.20
C SER A 268 -38.22 -131.01 -36.54
N LEU A 269 -39.17 -130.07 -36.60
CA LEU A 269 -40.55 -130.36 -37.00
C LEU A 269 -40.64 -130.69 -38.49
N SER A 270 -39.81 -130.07 -39.34
CA SER A 270 -39.70 -130.42 -40.76
C SER A 270 -39.08 -131.81 -40.96
N ASP A 271 -38.07 -132.17 -40.18
CA ASP A 271 -37.42 -133.49 -40.20
C ASP A 271 -38.39 -134.58 -39.72
N LEU A 272 -39.14 -134.33 -38.65
CA LEU A 272 -40.21 -135.23 -38.21
C LEU A 272 -41.28 -135.41 -39.29
N LYS A 273 -41.63 -134.34 -40.01
CA LYS A 273 -42.62 -134.39 -41.10
C LYS A 273 -42.10 -135.19 -42.30
N SER A 274 -40.82 -135.06 -42.66
CA SER A 274 -40.19 -135.87 -43.71
C SER A 274 -40.13 -137.34 -43.32
N THR A 275 -39.71 -137.64 -42.08
CA THR A 275 -39.65 -139.00 -41.53
C THR A 275 -41.03 -139.65 -41.49
N ASN A 276 -42.06 -138.89 -41.11
CA ASN A 276 -43.44 -139.36 -41.13
C ASN A 276 -43.92 -139.68 -42.55
N SER A 277 -43.58 -138.83 -43.54
CA SER A 277 -43.84 -139.11 -44.96
C SER A 277 -43.18 -140.41 -45.41
N THR A 278 -41.93 -140.68 -45.01
CA THR A 278 -41.23 -141.93 -45.35
C THR A 278 -41.87 -143.15 -44.71
N ASN A 279 -42.31 -143.04 -43.45
CA ASN A 279 -43.00 -144.13 -42.76
C ASN A 279 -44.37 -144.42 -43.37
N THR A 280 -45.13 -143.40 -43.77
CA THR A 280 -46.40 -143.58 -44.51
C THR A 280 -46.17 -144.36 -45.80
N GLN A 281 -45.11 -144.02 -46.55
CA GLN A 281 -44.78 -144.70 -47.80
C GLN A 281 -44.35 -146.17 -47.59
N ARG A 282 -43.62 -146.47 -46.51
CA ARG A 282 -43.28 -147.86 -46.12
C ARG A 282 -44.50 -148.66 -45.69
N LEU A 283 -45.46 -148.01 -45.02
CA LEU A 283 -46.73 -148.63 -44.63
C LEU A 283 -47.55 -149.02 -45.86
N GLU A 284 -47.63 -148.13 -46.86
CA GLU A 284 -48.30 -148.41 -48.15
C GLU A 284 -47.66 -149.59 -48.89
N GLN A 285 -46.33 -149.69 -48.89
CA GLN A 285 -45.63 -150.85 -49.46
C GLN A 285 -45.96 -152.16 -48.73
N SER A 286 -45.93 -152.17 -47.40
CA SER A 286 -46.29 -153.36 -46.62
C SER A 286 -47.75 -153.78 -46.86
N GLN A 287 -48.63 -152.81 -47.06
CA GLN A 287 -50.05 -153.06 -47.33
C GLN A 287 -50.26 -153.68 -48.71
N SER A 288 -49.44 -153.33 -49.71
CA SER A 288 -49.38 -153.98 -51.02
C SER A 288 -48.96 -155.46 -50.92
N GLU A 289 -47.91 -155.76 -50.15
CA GLU A 289 -47.42 -157.14 -49.95
C GLU A 289 -48.46 -158.04 -49.26
N VAL A 290 -49.24 -157.49 -48.32
CA VAL A 290 -50.34 -158.23 -47.66
C VAL A 290 -51.46 -158.60 -48.65
N VAL A 291 -51.74 -157.73 -49.63
CA VAL A 291 -52.72 -158.02 -50.69
C VAL A 291 -52.23 -159.14 -51.60
N GLU A 292 -50.95 -159.15 -51.98
CA GLU A 292 -50.37 -160.25 -52.77
C GLU A 292 -50.40 -161.58 -52.02
N LEU A 293 -50.03 -161.61 -50.74
CA LEU A 293 -50.08 -162.80 -49.91
C LEU A 293 -51.51 -163.36 -49.77
N LYS A 294 -52.51 -162.50 -49.62
CA LYS A 294 -53.93 -162.90 -49.63
C LYS A 294 -54.36 -163.55 -50.95
N THR A 295 -53.81 -163.07 -52.06
CA THR A 295 -54.13 -163.58 -53.40
C THR A 295 -53.51 -164.97 -53.61
N ASN A 296 -52.27 -165.17 -53.15
CA ASN A 296 -51.60 -166.48 -53.14
C ASN A 296 -52.32 -167.52 -52.27
N ILE A 297 -52.77 -167.13 -51.07
CA ILE A 297 -53.55 -168.02 -50.19
C ILE A 297 -54.82 -168.51 -50.90
N LYS A 298 -55.50 -167.63 -51.65
CA LYS A 298 -56.73 -167.98 -52.37
C LYS A 298 -56.48 -169.04 -53.46
N GLN A 299 -55.39 -168.95 -54.20
CA GLN A 299 -55.00 -169.95 -55.21
C GLN A 299 -54.65 -171.31 -54.62
N HIS A 300 -53.99 -171.34 -53.46
CA HIS A 300 -53.69 -172.60 -52.78
C HIS A 300 -54.93 -173.33 -52.26
N VAL A 301 -55.96 -172.59 -51.81
CA VAL A 301 -57.24 -173.17 -51.38
C VAL A 301 -57.95 -173.86 -52.54
N GLU A 302 -58.02 -173.23 -53.72
CA GLU A 302 -58.64 -173.83 -54.92
C GLU A 302 -57.92 -175.11 -55.38
N THR A 303 -56.60 -175.19 -55.18
CA THR A 303 -55.79 -176.37 -55.55
C THR A 303 -56.06 -177.56 -54.63
N ILE A 304 -56.32 -177.31 -53.34
CA ILE A 304 -56.63 -178.34 -52.34
C ILE A 304 -58.02 -178.96 -52.59
N GLU A 305 -59.01 -178.14 -52.98
CA GLU A 305 -60.35 -178.63 -53.31
C GLU A 305 -60.36 -179.58 -54.51
N GLN A 306 -59.54 -179.31 -55.54
CA GLN A 306 -59.39 -180.21 -56.68
C GLN A 306 -58.78 -181.56 -56.29
N GLN A 307 -57.77 -181.56 -55.42
CA GLN A 307 -57.12 -182.79 -54.96
C GLN A 307 -58.04 -183.66 -54.08
N GLN A 308 -58.92 -183.04 -53.29
CA GLN A 308 -59.93 -183.77 -52.51
C GLN A 308 -61.00 -184.44 -53.38
N GLY A 309 -61.36 -183.82 -54.53
CA GLY A 309 -62.28 -184.42 -55.50
C GLY A 309 -61.72 -185.70 -56.14
N THR A 310 -60.42 -185.71 -56.44
CA THR A 310 -59.76 -186.87 -57.08
C THR A 310 -59.65 -188.07 -56.12
N ILE A 311 -59.38 -187.82 -54.83
CA ILE A 311 -59.27 -188.88 -53.81
C ILE A 311 -60.60 -189.63 -53.63
N LYS A 312 -61.71 -188.88 -53.61
CA LYS A 312 -63.06 -189.46 -53.43
C LYS A 312 -63.48 -190.37 -54.59
N HIS A 313 -62.99 -190.10 -55.80
CA HIS A 313 -63.25 -190.94 -56.98
C HIS A 313 -62.50 -192.28 -56.94
N TYR A 314 -61.29 -192.29 -56.36
CA TYR A 314 -60.52 -193.53 -56.18
C TYR A 314 -61.07 -194.42 -55.04
N GLU A 315 -61.73 -193.84 -54.04
CA GLU A 315 -62.37 -194.60 -52.95
C GLU A 315 -63.61 -195.40 -53.43
N ASP A 316 -64.39 -194.87 -54.37
CA ASP A 316 -65.58 -195.56 -54.89
C ASP A 316 -65.22 -196.76 -55.80
N LEU A 317 -64.04 -196.75 -56.43
CA LEU A 317 -63.54 -197.84 -57.30
C LEU A 317 -63.12 -199.10 -56.53
N LEU A 318 -62.86 -199.00 -55.22
CA LEU A 318 -62.44 -200.13 -54.37
C LEU A 318 -63.61 -200.87 -53.70
N SER A 319 -64.83 -200.32 -53.72
CA SER A 319 -65.95 -200.79 -52.89
C SER A 319 -66.89 -201.81 -53.55
N LYS A 320 -66.68 -202.17 -54.82
CA LYS A 320 -67.59 -203.08 -55.57
C LYS A 320 -66.97 -204.39 -56.06
N GLU A 321 -65.78 -204.75 -55.57
CA GLU A 321 -65.16 -206.08 -55.75
C GLU A 321 -65.48 -207.10 -54.64
N SER A 322 -66.48 -206.87 -53.77
CA SER A 322 -66.84 -207.85 -52.72
C SER A 322 -68.36 -207.93 -52.44
N ASN A 323 -69.11 -208.59 -53.33
CA ASN A 323 -70.00 -209.72 -53.02
C ASN A 323 -70.87 -210.10 -54.24
N GLU A 324 -70.63 -211.34 -54.69
CA GLU A 324 -71.35 -212.19 -55.69
C GLU A 324 -71.30 -211.84 -57.18
#